data_AF-A0A182I2K0-F1
#
_entry.id   AF-A0A182I2K0-F1
#
_cell.length_a   1.000
_cell.length_b   1.000
_cell.length_c   1.000
_cell.angle_alpha   90.00
_cell.angle_beta   90.00
_cell.angle_gamma   90.00
#
_symmetry.space_group_name_H-M   'P 1'
#
loop_
_entity.id
_entity.type
_entity.pdbx_description
1 polymer ?
#
loop_
_entity_poly.entity_id
_entity_poly.type
_entity_poly.pdbx_seq_one_letter_code
_entity_poly.pdbx_strand_id
1 'polypeptide(L)'
;MSVADNFTDFYSGTSFVFRMAVDEYNAERNWTGLIDRYWLIVEELIADPRAKQLPFMDNPLPTLGMIICYLLWVLLIGPMYMRDRKPMDLRRVIIFYNLFQVLLSGYMFYEHLMAGWVRGYSLTCQTVDYSDSPLSRRMFNLCYVYYLSKLSEFADTVFFVLRKKQSQITDLHVYHHSLTPIEAWILTKFIAGGNATLPNVINNFVHVLMYFYYMLSAMGYRDIWWKKYMTEVQIIQFIICIAHCINALATGCPFPRFITTLLLINASIFLALFMNFYIESYKRKSKSAAAKAASTAATPSIEPAAQEASGVQDLPAGDVPALPTLPTKADQSGIPAESLEAAVPDAAPLEDINNNSSRTELLESVKKLAEEPLCEADESKVEGSTAEDVFTEAQTKQQQEPTGLRQRLVVEHGEETRTGSTQLAELASG
;
A
#
# COMPACT_ATOMS: atom_id res chain seq x y z
N MET A 1 -12.72 -26.63 -18.17
CA MET A 1 -11.57 -25.70 -18.19
C MET A 1 -11.11 -25.50 -16.75
N SER A 2 -9.80 -25.51 -16.51
CA SER A 2 -9.19 -25.40 -15.18
C SER A 2 -9.00 -23.93 -14.80
N VAL A 3 -9.13 -23.59 -13.51
CA VAL A 3 -8.89 -22.24 -12.94
C VAL A 3 -7.50 -21.68 -13.34
N ALA A 4 -6.52 -22.56 -13.57
CA ALA A 4 -5.17 -22.19 -14.01
C ALA A 4 -5.12 -21.57 -15.42
N ASP A 5 -6.04 -21.94 -16.32
CA ASP A 5 -6.04 -21.49 -17.72
C ASP A 5 -6.62 -20.06 -17.86
N ASN A 6 -7.38 -19.58 -16.88
CA ASN A 6 -8.02 -18.25 -16.90
C ASN A 6 -7.07 -17.12 -16.47
N PHE A 7 -5.98 -17.43 -15.77
CA PHE A 7 -5.11 -16.43 -15.15
C PHE A 7 -3.89 -16.05 -16.00
N THR A 8 -3.51 -16.87 -16.96
CA THR A 8 -2.49 -16.51 -17.97
C THR A 8 -2.95 -15.32 -18.82
N ASP A 9 -4.27 -15.13 -18.98
CA ASP A 9 -4.84 -14.00 -19.70
C ASP A 9 -6.13 -13.49 -19.01
N PHE A 10 -5.99 -12.96 -17.77
CA PHE A 10 -7.08 -12.35 -17.00
C PHE A 10 -7.93 -11.36 -17.84
N TYR A 11 -7.32 -10.70 -18.84
CA TYR A 11 -8.00 -9.80 -19.76
C TYR A 11 -9.01 -10.53 -20.68
N SER A 12 -8.68 -11.72 -21.20
CA SER A 12 -9.61 -12.47 -22.05
C SER A 12 -10.75 -13.08 -21.25
N GLY A 13 -10.45 -13.62 -20.07
CA GLY A 13 -11.45 -14.16 -19.14
C GLY A 13 -12.42 -13.07 -18.66
N THR A 14 -11.90 -11.96 -18.11
CA THR A 14 -12.77 -10.87 -17.65
C THR A 14 -13.48 -10.13 -18.77
N SER A 15 -12.87 -9.95 -19.95
CA SER A 15 -13.52 -9.33 -21.12
C SER A 15 -14.63 -10.21 -21.68
N PHE A 16 -14.43 -11.53 -21.76
CA PHE A 16 -15.46 -12.47 -22.19
C PHE A 16 -16.66 -12.46 -21.23
N VAL A 17 -16.38 -12.49 -19.92
CA VAL A 17 -17.39 -12.44 -18.86
C VAL A 17 -18.12 -11.11 -18.83
N PHE A 18 -17.38 -10.01 -18.95
CA PHE A 18 -17.95 -8.67 -19.00
C PHE A 18 -18.81 -8.48 -20.24
N ARG A 19 -18.37 -8.93 -21.42
CA ARG A 19 -19.17 -8.89 -22.65
C ARG A 19 -20.44 -9.71 -22.51
N MET A 20 -20.35 -10.93 -22.02
CA MET A 20 -21.53 -11.78 -21.80
C MET A 20 -22.53 -11.12 -20.84
N ALA A 21 -22.05 -10.56 -19.73
CA ALA A 21 -22.89 -9.88 -18.76
C ALA A 21 -23.52 -8.61 -19.36
N VAL A 22 -22.75 -7.80 -20.09
CA VAL A 22 -23.23 -6.56 -20.75
C VAL A 22 -24.22 -6.85 -21.86
N ASP A 23 -23.97 -7.86 -22.69
CA ASP A 23 -24.87 -8.25 -23.79
C ASP A 23 -26.24 -8.67 -23.25
N GLU A 24 -26.25 -9.36 -22.11
CA GLU A 24 -27.47 -9.77 -21.44
C GLU A 24 -28.16 -8.66 -20.66
N TYR A 25 -27.40 -7.75 -20.03
CA TYR A 25 -27.97 -6.51 -19.51
C TYR A 25 -28.62 -5.69 -20.62
N ASN A 26 -28.01 -5.62 -21.80
CA ASN A 26 -28.59 -4.92 -22.93
C ASN A 26 -29.88 -5.60 -23.44
N ALA A 27 -30.01 -6.92 -23.26
CA ALA A 27 -31.21 -7.68 -23.59
C ALA A 27 -32.34 -7.52 -22.55
N GLU A 28 -32.03 -7.62 -21.25
CA GLU A 28 -33.04 -7.65 -20.17
C GLU A 28 -33.21 -6.30 -19.43
N ARG A 29 -32.29 -5.35 -19.63
CA ARG A 29 -32.14 -4.09 -18.86
C ARG A 29 -32.14 -4.29 -17.35
N ASN A 30 -31.68 -5.45 -16.91
CA ASN A 30 -31.75 -5.88 -15.52
C ASN A 30 -30.39 -5.68 -14.82
N TRP A 31 -30.25 -4.56 -14.10
CA TRP A 31 -29.01 -4.25 -13.37
C TRP A 31 -28.72 -5.24 -12.24
N THR A 32 -29.74 -5.79 -11.58
CA THR A 32 -29.51 -6.77 -10.50
C THR A 32 -29.06 -8.10 -11.08
N GLY A 33 -29.66 -8.55 -12.19
CA GLY A 33 -29.21 -9.74 -12.92
C GLY A 33 -27.78 -9.63 -13.48
N LEU A 34 -27.39 -8.45 -13.96
CA LEU A 34 -26.02 -8.15 -14.40
C LEU A 34 -25.02 -8.31 -13.24
N ILE A 35 -25.33 -7.70 -12.09
CA ILE A 35 -24.49 -7.75 -10.90
C ILE A 35 -24.39 -9.18 -10.37
N ASP A 36 -25.50 -9.91 -10.29
CA ASP A 36 -25.53 -11.28 -9.81
C ASP A 36 -24.73 -12.23 -10.72
N ARG A 37 -24.80 -12.05 -12.04
CA ARG A 37 -24.01 -12.86 -12.99
C ARG A 37 -22.54 -12.50 -12.98
N TYR A 38 -22.20 -11.22 -12.92
CA TYR A 38 -20.82 -10.81 -12.74
C TYR A 38 -20.24 -11.41 -11.45
N TRP A 39 -20.99 -11.36 -10.34
CA TRP A 39 -20.59 -11.96 -9.08
C TRP A 39 -20.44 -13.47 -9.18
N LEU A 40 -21.43 -14.17 -9.72
CA LEU A 40 -21.37 -15.62 -9.89
C LEU A 40 -20.13 -16.04 -10.69
N ILE A 41 -19.79 -15.29 -11.74
CA ILE A 41 -18.65 -15.63 -12.58
C ILE A 41 -17.33 -15.32 -11.86
N VAL A 42 -17.20 -14.15 -11.23
CA VAL A 42 -15.96 -13.80 -10.50
C VAL A 42 -15.75 -14.71 -9.30
N GLU A 43 -16.82 -15.05 -8.58
CA GLU A 43 -16.78 -15.82 -7.34
C GLU A 43 -16.68 -17.33 -7.58
N GLU A 44 -17.44 -17.89 -8.53
CA GLU A 44 -17.46 -19.35 -8.75
C GLU A 44 -16.47 -19.81 -9.82
N LEU A 45 -16.09 -18.96 -10.79
CA LEU A 45 -15.22 -19.37 -11.90
C LEU A 45 -13.79 -18.82 -11.83
N ILE A 46 -13.55 -17.73 -11.10
CA ILE A 46 -12.23 -17.07 -11.06
C ILE A 46 -11.61 -17.13 -9.67
N ALA A 47 -12.39 -16.94 -8.60
CA ALA A 47 -11.86 -16.96 -7.24
C ALA A 47 -11.32 -18.33 -6.83
N ASP A 48 -10.36 -18.33 -5.92
CA ASP A 48 -9.86 -19.54 -5.31
C ASP A 48 -10.96 -20.16 -4.42
N PRO A 49 -11.44 -21.39 -4.72
CA PRO A 49 -12.52 -22.01 -3.97
C PRO A 49 -12.18 -22.22 -2.49
N ARG A 50 -10.89 -22.25 -2.14
CA ARG A 50 -10.41 -22.37 -0.75
C ARG A 50 -10.75 -21.13 0.09
N ALA A 51 -11.02 -19.98 -0.55
CA ALA A 51 -11.38 -18.73 0.12
C ALA A 51 -12.85 -18.59 0.49
N LYS A 52 -13.75 -19.43 -0.05
CA LYS A 52 -15.22 -19.29 0.06
C LYS A 52 -15.78 -19.31 1.49
N GLN A 53 -15.04 -19.84 2.46
CA GLN A 53 -15.50 -19.95 3.85
C GLN A 53 -14.71 -19.04 4.80
N LEU A 54 -13.77 -18.24 4.28
CA LEU A 54 -12.96 -17.37 5.10
C LEU A 54 -13.70 -16.06 5.40
N PRO A 55 -13.73 -15.61 6.66
CA PRO A 55 -14.30 -14.32 7.00
C PRO A 55 -13.72 -13.18 6.14
N PHE A 56 -14.60 -12.33 5.62
CA PHE A 56 -14.28 -11.18 4.76
C PHE A 56 -13.81 -11.52 3.33
N MET A 57 -13.84 -12.79 2.92
CA MET A 57 -13.45 -13.20 1.56
C MET A 57 -14.64 -13.36 0.61
N ASP A 58 -15.88 -13.35 1.08
CA ASP A 58 -17.08 -13.52 0.23
C ASP A 58 -17.25 -12.41 -0.81
N ASN A 59 -16.90 -11.16 -0.45
CA ASN A 59 -16.94 -10.02 -1.34
C ASN A 59 -15.99 -8.92 -0.85
N PRO A 60 -15.58 -7.96 -1.71
CA PRO A 60 -14.61 -6.93 -1.33
C PRO A 60 -15.22 -5.81 -0.47
N LEU A 61 -16.55 -5.72 -0.34
CA LEU A 61 -17.23 -4.59 0.30
C LEU A 61 -16.85 -4.41 1.78
N PRO A 62 -16.72 -5.46 2.62
CA PRO A 62 -16.19 -5.32 3.97
C PRO A 62 -14.82 -4.66 4.02
N THR A 63 -13.89 -5.08 3.15
CA THR A 63 -12.54 -4.50 3.08
C THR A 63 -12.60 -3.03 2.68
N LEU A 64 -13.37 -2.69 1.63
CA LEU A 64 -13.56 -1.32 1.20
C LEU A 64 -14.24 -0.46 2.27
N GLY A 65 -15.23 -1.00 2.97
CA GLY A 65 -15.90 -0.36 4.09
C GLY A 65 -14.93 -0.05 5.23
N MET A 66 -14.06 -1.01 5.59
CA MET A 66 -13.02 -0.79 6.60
C MET A 66 -12.02 0.30 6.20
N ILE A 67 -11.61 0.35 4.93
CA ILE A 67 -10.73 1.40 4.41
C ILE A 67 -11.41 2.78 4.45
N ILE A 68 -12.69 2.86 4.06
CA ILE A 68 -13.48 4.09 4.14
C ILE A 68 -13.59 4.55 5.59
N CYS A 69 -13.92 3.65 6.52
CA CYS A 69 -13.95 3.96 7.95
C CYS A 69 -12.58 4.44 8.47
N TYR A 70 -11.50 3.79 8.05
CA TYR A 70 -10.13 4.18 8.36
C TYR A 70 -9.82 5.61 7.87
N LEU A 71 -10.13 5.92 6.60
CA LEU A 71 -9.88 7.24 6.01
C LEU A 71 -10.72 8.33 6.71
N LEU A 72 -12.01 8.05 6.96
CA LEU A 72 -12.89 8.97 7.71
C LEU A 72 -12.34 9.22 9.12
N TRP A 73 -11.84 8.19 9.79
CA TRP A 73 -11.22 8.32 11.10
C TRP A 73 -9.95 9.19 11.05
N VAL A 74 -9.04 8.91 10.14
CA VAL A 74 -7.73 9.56 10.08
C VAL A 74 -7.81 11.01 9.60
N LEU A 75 -8.68 11.30 8.63
CA LEU A 75 -8.74 12.60 7.98
C LEU A 75 -9.75 13.56 8.63
N LEU A 76 -10.83 13.05 9.23
CA LEU A 76 -11.95 13.88 9.70
C LEU A 76 -12.27 13.63 11.17
N ILE A 77 -12.81 12.45 11.50
CA ILE A 77 -13.43 12.17 12.79
C ILE A 77 -12.42 12.24 13.93
N GLY A 78 -11.27 11.60 13.76
CA GLY A 78 -10.22 11.52 14.76
C GLY A 78 -9.58 12.88 15.08
N PRO A 79 -9.11 13.66 14.08
CA PRO A 79 -8.62 15.02 14.30
C PRO A 79 -9.66 15.95 14.95
N MET A 80 -10.93 15.87 14.53
CA MET A 80 -12.02 16.63 15.16
C MET A 80 -12.23 16.23 16.62
N TYR A 81 -12.30 14.93 16.90
CA TYR A 81 -12.47 14.38 18.25
C TYR A 81 -11.33 14.79 19.20
N MET A 82 -10.10 14.88 18.68
CA MET A 82 -8.90 15.23 19.44
C MET A 82 -8.61 16.74 19.51
N ARG A 83 -9.39 17.60 18.83
CA ARG A 83 -9.15 19.06 18.73
C ARG A 83 -8.96 19.69 20.11
N ASP A 84 -9.96 19.52 20.98
CA ASP A 84 -10.02 20.13 22.32
C ASP A 84 -9.57 19.17 23.44
N ARG A 85 -8.97 18.04 23.07
CA ARG A 85 -8.44 17.04 24.01
C ARG A 85 -6.92 17.09 24.09
N LYS A 86 -6.39 16.74 25.26
CA LYS A 86 -4.95 16.50 25.45
C LYS A 86 -4.56 15.18 24.75
N PRO A 87 -3.31 15.05 24.26
CA PRO A 87 -2.80 13.78 23.74
C PRO A 87 -2.97 12.65 24.76
N MET A 88 -3.47 11.49 24.34
CA MET A 88 -3.64 10.34 25.24
C MET A 88 -2.30 9.65 25.53
N ASP A 89 -2.09 9.22 26.77
CA ASP A 89 -0.96 8.36 27.12
C ASP A 89 -1.31 6.89 26.85
N LEU A 90 -0.93 6.43 25.66
CA LEU A 90 -1.14 5.06 25.19
C LEU A 90 0.17 4.25 25.21
N ARG A 91 1.18 4.67 25.97
CA ARG A 91 2.53 4.08 25.90
C ARG A 91 2.53 2.56 26.08
N ARG A 92 1.85 2.04 27.11
CA ARG A 92 1.79 0.59 27.39
C ARG A 92 1.07 -0.17 26.27
N VAL A 93 -0.06 0.36 25.80
CA VAL A 93 -0.83 -0.22 24.69
C VAL A 93 0.03 -0.33 23.44
N ILE A 94 0.74 0.75 23.10
CA ILE A 94 1.64 0.79 21.93
C ILE A 94 2.81 -0.20 22.08
N ILE A 95 3.38 -0.37 23.28
CA ILE A 95 4.46 -1.36 23.50
C ILE A 95 3.94 -2.78 23.20
N PHE A 96 2.82 -3.18 23.79
CA PHE A 96 2.27 -4.52 23.58
C PHE A 96 1.77 -4.74 22.15
N TYR A 97 1.18 -3.71 21.54
CA TYR A 97 0.78 -3.75 20.14
C TYR A 97 1.98 -3.93 19.20
N ASN A 98 3.07 -3.15 19.38
CA ASN A 98 4.26 -3.32 18.54
C ASN A 98 4.92 -4.68 18.78
N LEU A 99 4.93 -5.19 20.03
CA LEU A 99 5.42 -6.54 20.32
C LEU A 99 4.58 -7.60 19.57
N PHE A 100 3.26 -7.47 19.61
CA PHE A 100 2.36 -8.33 18.82
C PHE A 100 2.69 -8.27 17.33
N GLN A 101 2.86 -7.06 16.77
CA GLN A 101 3.21 -6.91 15.35
C GLN A 101 4.57 -7.50 14.99
N VAL A 102 5.58 -7.40 15.87
CA VAL A 102 6.88 -8.06 15.68
C VAL A 102 6.71 -9.57 15.62
N LEU A 103 5.96 -10.16 16.56
CA LEU A 103 5.75 -11.61 16.61
C LEU A 103 4.92 -12.10 15.41
N LEU A 104 3.87 -11.36 15.03
CA LEU A 104 3.04 -11.68 13.88
C LEU A 104 3.85 -11.61 12.58
N SER A 105 4.64 -10.55 12.39
CA SER A 105 5.49 -10.38 11.21
C SER A 105 6.58 -11.46 11.15
N GLY A 106 7.17 -11.82 12.29
CA GLY A 106 8.16 -12.89 12.39
C GLY A 106 7.58 -14.27 12.08
N TYR A 107 6.38 -14.56 12.59
CA TYR A 107 5.62 -15.75 12.23
C TYR A 107 5.34 -15.80 10.73
N MET A 108 4.80 -14.72 10.15
CA MET A 108 4.50 -14.69 8.72
C MET A 108 5.74 -14.80 7.86
N PHE A 109 6.86 -14.19 8.25
CA PHE A 109 8.14 -14.34 7.56
C PHE A 109 8.60 -15.81 7.54
N TYR A 110 8.62 -16.46 8.71
CA TYR A 110 8.95 -17.88 8.83
C TYR A 110 8.03 -18.77 7.99
N GLU A 111 6.72 -18.53 8.07
CA GLU A 111 5.73 -19.29 7.32
C GLU A 111 5.90 -19.11 5.81
N HIS A 112 6.22 -17.92 5.30
CA HIS A 112 6.42 -17.71 3.86
C HIS A 112 7.63 -18.50 3.35
N LEU A 113 8.72 -18.53 4.13
CA LEU A 113 9.89 -19.34 3.82
C LEU A 113 9.50 -20.82 3.76
N MET A 114 8.84 -21.31 4.82
CA MET A 114 8.52 -22.72 4.98
C MET A 114 7.34 -23.22 4.14
N ALA A 115 6.52 -22.31 3.62
CA ALA A 115 5.43 -22.60 2.71
C ALA A 115 5.86 -22.60 1.23
N GLY A 116 7.08 -22.15 0.89
CA GLY A 116 7.55 -22.22 -0.49
C GLY A 116 8.98 -21.74 -0.72
N TRP A 117 9.35 -20.56 -0.24
CA TRP A 117 10.59 -19.87 -0.65
C TRP A 117 11.90 -20.57 -0.27
N VAL A 118 11.91 -21.45 0.74
CA VAL A 118 13.06 -22.33 1.03
C VAL A 118 12.78 -23.80 0.71
N ARG A 119 11.62 -24.11 0.13
CA ARG A 119 11.13 -25.47 -0.17
C ARG A 119 10.89 -25.72 -1.66
N GLY A 120 11.55 -24.95 -2.52
CA GLY A 120 11.57 -25.20 -3.97
C GLY A 120 10.87 -24.17 -4.84
N TYR A 121 10.40 -23.04 -4.28
CA TYR A 121 9.95 -21.93 -5.12
C TYR A 121 11.11 -21.36 -5.94
N SER A 122 10.84 -21.04 -7.20
CA SER A 122 11.79 -20.40 -8.11
C SER A 122 11.78 -18.88 -7.93
N LEU A 123 12.96 -18.28 -7.76
CA LEU A 123 13.12 -16.82 -7.71
C LEU A 123 12.95 -16.14 -9.08
N THR A 124 13.02 -16.90 -10.17
CA THR A 124 12.86 -16.40 -11.54
C THR A 124 11.38 -16.34 -11.91
N CYS A 125 10.66 -17.44 -11.67
CA CYS A 125 9.26 -17.54 -12.01
C CYS A 125 8.59 -18.64 -11.19
N GLN A 126 7.63 -18.24 -10.38
CA GLN A 126 6.81 -19.14 -9.58
C GLN A 126 5.32 -18.88 -9.82
N THR A 127 4.61 -19.91 -10.28
CA THR A 127 3.16 -19.89 -10.42
C THR A 127 2.47 -20.17 -9.09
N VAL A 128 1.18 -19.86 -9.03
CA VAL A 128 0.32 -20.21 -7.90
C VAL A 128 -0.02 -21.70 -7.98
N ASP A 129 0.11 -22.40 -6.86
CA ASP A 129 -0.37 -23.78 -6.72
C ASP A 129 -1.79 -23.74 -6.13
N TYR A 130 -2.79 -24.13 -6.90
CA TYR A 130 -4.19 -24.19 -6.46
C TYR A 130 -4.60 -25.56 -5.90
N SER A 131 -3.67 -26.51 -5.76
CA SER A 131 -3.96 -27.83 -5.20
C SER A 131 -4.29 -27.78 -3.71
N ASP A 132 -4.85 -28.87 -3.20
CA ASP A 132 -5.08 -29.10 -1.78
C ASP A 132 -3.87 -29.71 -1.06
N SER A 133 -2.67 -29.61 -1.65
CA SER A 133 -1.45 -30.12 -1.01
C SER A 133 -1.18 -29.41 0.33
N PRO A 134 -0.56 -30.07 1.32
CA PRO A 134 -0.25 -29.44 2.60
C PRO A 134 0.58 -28.15 2.48
N LEU A 135 1.48 -28.09 1.51
CA LEU A 135 2.31 -26.91 1.27
C LEU A 135 1.50 -25.77 0.65
N SER A 136 0.64 -26.10 -0.32
CA SER A 136 -0.24 -25.11 -0.96
C SER A 136 -1.25 -24.54 0.03
N ARG A 137 -1.92 -25.38 0.83
CA ARG A 137 -2.85 -24.93 1.88
C ARG A 137 -2.15 -24.08 2.93
N ARG A 138 -0.89 -24.38 3.26
CA ARG A 138 -0.07 -23.57 4.17
C ARG A 138 0.17 -22.17 3.61
N MET A 139 0.57 -22.05 2.34
CA MET A 139 0.75 -20.75 1.68
C MET A 139 -0.56 -19.97 1.57
N PHE A 140 -1.65 -20.65 1.20
CA PHE A 140 -2.97 -20.06 1.11
C PHE A 140 -3.44 -19.47 2.46
N ASN A 141 -3.40 -20.27 3.53
CA ASN A 141 -3.79 -19.82 4.87
C ASN A 141 -2.90 -18.66 5.35
N LEU A 142 -1.61 -18.68 4.99
CA LEU A 142 -0.70 -17.59 5.31
C LEU A 142 -1.06 -16.29 4.59
N CYS A 143 -1.47 -16.36 3.32
CA CYS A 143 -1.96 -15.17 2.59
C CYS A 143 -3.17 -14.56 3.30
N TYR A 144 -4.07 -15.38 3.83
CA TYR A 144 -5.18 -14.90 4.66
C TYR A 144 -4.73 -14.24 5.96
N VAL A 145 -3.77 -14.84 6.68
CA VAL A 145 -3.18 -14.22 7.88
C VAL A 145 -2.51 -12.88 7.54
N TYR A 146 -1.84 -12.79 6.39
CA TYR A 146 -1.25 -11.56 5.88
C TYR A 146 -2.31 -10.49 5.59
N TYR A 147 -3.45 -10.86 5.00
CA TYR A 147 -4.58 -9.94 4.85
C TYR A 147 -5.07 -9.39 6.19
N LEU A 148 -5.28 -10.26 7.18
CA LEU A 148 -5.69 -9.84 8.53
C LEU A 148 -4.63 -8.95 9.19
N SER A 149 -3.34 -9.20 8.94
CA SER A 149 -2.27 -8.36 9.45
C SER A 149 -2.41 -6.93 8.91
N LYS A 150 -2.66 -6.73 7.61
CA LYS A 150 -2.83 -5.39 7.04
C LYS A 150 -4.01 -4.62 7.61
N LEU A 151 -5.10 -5.30 7.98
CA LEU A 151 -6.19 -4.66 8.72
C LEU A 151 -5.76 -4.25 10.13
N SER A 152 -4.96 -5.07 10.81
CA SER A 152 -4.46 -4.74 12.16
C SER A 152 -3.56 -3.51 12.17
N GLU A 153 -2.85 -3.24 11.06
CA GLU A 153 -1.94 -2.09 10.92
C GLU A 153 -2.69 -0.74 10.88
N PHE A 154 -4.01 -0.71 10.66
CA PHE A 154 -4.81 0.52 10.82
C PHE A 154 -4.68 1.13 12.22
N ALA A 155 -4.41 0.31 13.24
CA ALA A 155 -4.19 0.76 14.60
C ALA A 155 -3.00 1.74 14.71
N ASP A 156 -1.99 1.66 13.83
CA ASP A 156 -0.84 2.57 13.82
C ASP A 156 -1.30 4.03 13.68
N THR A 157 -2.14 4.28 12.68
CA THR A 157 -2.65 5.62 12.39
C THR A 157 -3.64 6.06 13.45
N VAL A 158 -4.45 5.14 14.00
CA VAL A 158 -5.32 5.42 15.15
C VAL A 158 -4.47 5.94 16.32
N PHE A 159 -3.36 5.28 16.67
CA PHE A 159 -2.49 5.73 17.74
C PHE A 159 -1.84 7.10 17.44
N PHE A 160 -1.46 7.37 16.19
CA PHE A 160 -0.93 8.70 15.82
C PHE A 160 -1.94 9.81 16.05
N VAL A 161 -3.20 9.61 15.63
CA VAL A 161 -4.29 10.57 15.86
C VAL A 161 -4.53 10.78 17.35
N LEU A 162 -4.70 9.71 18.13
CA LEU A 162 -5.00 9.79 19.57
C LEU A 162 -3.86 10.40 20.39
N ARG A 163 -2.61 10.37 19.88
CA ARG A 163 -1.44 11.01 20.48
C ARG A 163 -1.14 12.40 19.92
N LYS A 164 -2.00 12.94 19.04
CA LYS A 164 -1.80 14.20 18.30
C LYS A 164 -0.42 14.26 17.61
N LYS A 165 0.00 13.15 17.00
CA LYS A 165 1.23 13.03 16.22
C LYS A 165 0.95 13.10 14.72
N GLN A 166 0.19 14.10 14.29
CA GLN A 166 -0.26 14.24 12.90
C GLN A 166 0.90 14.33 11.89
N SER A 167 2.07 14.83 12.30
CA SER A 167 3.28 14.86 11.46
C SER A 167 3.80 13.46 11.08
N GLN A 168 3.32 12.40 11.72
CA GLN A 168 3.62 11.01 11.34
C GLN A 168 2.63 10.47 10.29
N ILE A 169 1.48 11.10 10.13
CA ILE A 169 0.44 10.72 9.15
C ILE A 169 0.76 11.44 7.85
N THR A 170 1.71 10.90 7.10
CA THR A 170 2.13 11.42 5.80
C THR A 170 1.27 10.86 4.67
N ASP A 171 1.33 11.48 3.49
CA ASP A 171 0.66 10.94 2.29
C ASP A 171 1.14 9.52 1.96
N LEU A 172 2.44 9.24 2.15
CA LEU A 172 3.01 7.90 2.01
C LEU A 172 2.32 6.91 2.97
N HIS A 173 2.15 7.30 4.24
CA HIS A 173 1.52 6.45 5.26
C HIS A 173 0.06 6.15 4.93
N VAL A 174 -0.71 7.18 4.58
CA VAL A 174 -2.14 7.03 4.26
C VAL A 174 -2.33 6.24 2.97
N TYR A 175 -1.53 6.52 1.93
CA TYR A 175 -1.55 5.76 0.68
C TYR A 175 -1.24 4.27 0.93
N HIS A 176 -0.16 3.99 1.66
CA HIS A 176 0.26 2.62 1.99
C HIS A 176 -0.83 1.83 2.72
N HIS A 177 -1.33 2.36 3.84
CA HIS A 177 -2.30 1.63 4.66
C HIS A 177 -3.68 1.55 4.01
N SER A 178 -4.02 2.41 3.05
CA SER A 178 -5.27 2.29 2.31
C SER A 178 -5.20 1.24 1.19
N LEU A 179 -4.04 1.11 0.53
CA LEU A 179 -3.88 0.22 -0.62
C LEU A 179 -3.52 -1.22 -0.23
N THR A 180 -2.63 -1.41 0.74
CA THR A 180 -2.12 -2.74 1.09
C THR A 180 -3.19 -3.75 1.56
N PRO A 181 -4.29 -3.37 2.25
CA PRO A 181 -5.37 -4.30 2.55
C PRO A 181 -6.14 -4.75 1.30
N ILE A 182 -6.28 -3.87 0.29
CA ILE A 182 -6.90 -4.21 -1.00
C ILE A 182 -6.03 -5.23 -1.73
N GLU A 183 -4.73 -4.98 -1.78
CA GLU A 183 -3.78 -5.91 -2.42
C GLU A 183 -3.75 -7.27 -1.73
N ALA A 184 -3.75 -7.29 -0.40
CA ALA A 184 -3.77 -8.54 0.36
C ALA A 184 -5.11 -9.30 0.22
N TRP A 185 -6.23 -8.58 0.05
CA TRP A 185 -7.53 -9.19 -0.26
C TRP A 185 -7.52 -9.84 -1.64
N ILE A 186 -7.06 -9.12 -2.68
CA ILE A 186 -6.93 -9.66 -4.05
C ILE A 186 -5.98 -10.87 -4.06
N LEU A 187 -4.85 -10.76 -3.35
CA LEU A 187 -3.88 -11.84 -3.21
C LEU A 187 -4.55 -13.11 -2.68
N THR A 188 -5.22 -13.00 -1.54
CA THR A 188 -5.84 -14.15 -0.86
C THR A 188 -6.99 -14.73 -1.68
N LYS A 189 -7.80 -13.87 -2.28
CA LYS A 189 -9.01 -14.27 -3.00
C LYS A 189 -8.72 -14.99 -4.31
N PHE A 190 -7.66 -14.58 -5.01
CA PHE A 190 -7.45 -14.99 -6.40
C PHE A 190 -6.12 -15.69 -6.66
N ILE A 191 -5.04 -15.29 -6.00
CA ILE A 191 -3.67 -15.62 -6.40
C ILE A 191 -2.79 -15.94 -5.19
N ALA A 192 -3.33 -16.72 -4.25
CA ALA A 192 -2.73 -16.99 -2.95
C ALA A 192 -1.49 -17.89 -3.06
N GLY A 193 -0.36 -17.31 -3.45
CA GLY A 193 0.91 -18.00 -3.62
C GLY A 193 1.76 -17.43 -4.75
N GLY A 194 2.82 -18.17 -5.09
CA GLY A 194 3.68 -17.86 -6.24
C GLY A 194 4.41 -16.51 -6.19
N ASN A 195 4.71 -15.96 -7.36
CA ASN A 195 5.53 -14.75 -7.53
C ASN A 195 5.02 -13.54 -6.73
N ALA A 196 3.70 -13.39 -6.57
CA ALA A 196 3.12 -12.28 -5.79
C ALA A 196 3.46 -12.34 -4.29
N THR A 197 3.97 -13.46 -3.77
CA THR A 197 4.32 -13.59 -2.35
C THR A 197 5.77 -13.22 -2.03
N LEU A 198 6.67 -13.05 -3.02
CA LEU A 198 8.05 -12.62 -2.74
C LEU A 198 8.08 -11.24 -2.05
N PRO A 199 7.34 -10.23 -2.54
CA PRO A 199 7.23 -8.94 -1.85
C PRO A 199 6.73 -9.07 -0.41
N ASN A 200 5.81 -9.99 -0.13
CA ASN A 200 5.28 -10.22 1.21
C ASN A 200 6.36 -10.78 2.15
N VAL A 201 7.20 -11.71 1.68
CA VAL A 201 8.31 -12.25 2.48
C VAL A 201 9.24 -11.12 2.92
N ILE A 202 9.64 -10.28 1.97
CA ILE A 202 10.55 -9.16 2.24
C ILE A 202 9.86 -8.13 3.14
N ASN A 203 8.58 -7.81 2.87
CA ASN A 203 7.80 -6.89 3.71
C ASN A 203 7.71 -7.37 5.16
N ASN A 204 7.44 -8.65 5.40
CA ASN A 204 7.35 -9.23 6.74
C ASN A 204 8.68 -9.13 7.49
N PHE A 205 9.81 -9.38 6.81
CA PHE A 205 11.13 -9.17 7.38
C PHE A 205 11.36 -7.70 7.78
N VAL A 206 11.03 -6.76 6.90
CA VAL A 206 11.18 -5.34 7.18
C VAL A 206 10.22 -4.88 8.29
N HIS A 207 9.00 -5.42 8.35
CA HIS A 207 8.03 -5.14 9.40
C HIS A 207 8.51 -5.63 10.78
N VAL A 208 9.21 -6.77 10.87
CA VAL A 208 9.88 -7.18 12.11
C VAL A 208 10.82 -6.08 12.60
N LEU A 209 11.68 -5.54 11.72
CA LEU A 209 12.64 -4.49 12.08
C LEU A 209 11.94 -3.17 12.44
N MET A 210 10.94 -2.77 11.66
CA MET A 210 10.20 -1.51 11.84
C MET A 210 9.39 -1.50 13.13
N TYR A 211 8.60 -2.55 13.40
CA TYR A 211 7.82 -2.64 14.63
C TYR A 211 8.70 -2.83 15.87
N PHE A 212 9.83 -3.52 15.73
CA PHE A 212 10.81 -3.61 16.81
C PHE A 212 11.39 -2.22 17.15
N TYR A 213 11.71 -1.42 16.14
CA TYR A 213 12.12 -0.03 16.33
C TYR A 213 11.03 0.81 17.04
N TYR A 214 9.77 0.67 16.63
CA TYR A 214 8.66 1.39 17.27
C TYR A 214 8.42 0.96 18.71
N MET A 215 8.56 -0.33 19.00
CA MET A 215 8.50 -0.87 20.37
C MET A 215 9.59 -0.24 21.24
N LEU A 216 10.85 -0.24 20.79
CA LEU A 216 11.97 0.39 21.52
C LEU A 216 11.73 1.89 21.72
N SER A 217 11.28 2.59 20.68
CA SER A 217 10.93 4.01 20.76
C SER A 217 9.84 4.27 21.83
N ALA A 218 8.83 3.40 21.91
CA ALA A 218 7.78 3.48 22.92
C ALA A 218 8.25 3.11 24.34
N MET A 219 9.23 2.21 24.47
CA MET A 219 9.91 1.91 25.73
C MET A 219 10.78 3.05 26.24
N GLY A 220 11.04 4.08 25.42
CA GLY A 220 11.75 5.29 25.82
C GLY A 220 13.22 5.32 25.44
N TYR A 221 13.67 4.37 24.61
CA TYR A 221 15.01 4.43 24.00
C TYR A 221 15.04 5.59 22.99
N ARG A 222 15.94 6.57 23.21
CA ARG A 222 16.00 7.81 22.42
C ARG A 222 17.01 7.75 21.27
N ASP A 223 18.15 7.09 21.48
CA ASP A 223 19.28 7.11 20.55
C ASP A 223 19.40 5.79 19.77
N ILE A 224 18.36 5.49 18.98
CA ILE A 224 18.37 4.31 18.12
C ILE A 224 19.16 4.62 16.84
N TRP A 225 20.48 4.42 16.90
CA TRP A 225 21.45 4.80 15.86
C TRP A 225 21.15 4.22 14.47
N TRP A 226 20.47 3.07 14.40
CA TRP A 226 20.16 2.39 13.15
C TRP A 226 18.86 2.85 12.47
N LYS A 227 18.20 3.91 12.97
CA LYS A 227 16.99 4.49 12.36
C LYS A 227 17.16 4.77 10.86
N LYS A 228 18.32 5.30 10.46
CA LYS A 228 18.60 5.63 9.04
C LYS A 228 18.62 4.37 8.16
N TYR A 229 19.23 3.29 8.65
CA TYR A 229 19.34 2.03 7.90
C TYR A 229 17.97 1.38 7.65
N MET A 230 16.97 1.66 8.49
CA MET A 230 15.61 1.16 8.27
C MET A 230 15.01 1.67 6.97
N THR A 231 15.16 2.98 6.69
CA THR A 231 14.68 3.56 5.43
C THR A 231 15.47 3.03 4.23
N GLU A 232 16.78 2.78 4.42
CA GLU A 232 17.62 2.18 3.37
C GLU A 232 17.19 0.74 3.05
N VAL A 233 16.87 -0.07 4.07
CA VAL A 233 16.33 -1.43 3.90
C VAL A 233 14.96 -1.42 3.20
N GLN A 234 14.08 -0.49 3.54
CA GLN A 234 12.78 -0.32 2.85
C GLN A 234 12.96 0.03 1.36
N ILE A 235 13.92 0.90 1.02
CA ILE A 235 14.23 1.23 -0.38
C ILE A 235 14.78 0.00 -1.11
N ILE A 236 15.71 -0.74 -0.50
CA ILE A 236 16.28 -1.98 -1.07
C ILE A 236 15.18 -3.01 -1.33
N GLN A 237 14.21 -3.17 -0.42
CA GLN A 237 13.04 -4.03 -0.63
C GLN A 237 12.33 -3.69 -1.94
N PHE A 238 11.98 -2.43 -2.19
CA PHE A 238 11.25 -2.07 -3.40
C PHE A 238 12.08 -2.27 -4.68
N ILE A 239 13.40 -2.04 -4.62
CA ILE A 239 14.30 -2.33 -5.74
C ILE A 239 14.28 -3.83 -6.08
N ILE A 240 14.36 -4.70 -5.06
CA ILE A 240 14.29 -6.16 -5.25
C ILE A 240 12.94 -6.57 -5.83
N CYS A 241 11.84 -6.04 -5.30
CA CYS A 241 10.49 -6.33 -5.79
C CYS A 241 10.30 -5.91 -7.25
N ILE A 242 10.79 -4.72 -7.63
CA ILE A 242 10.76 -4.22 -9.01
C ILE A 242 11.56 -5.13 -9.94
N ALA A 243 12.79 -5.50 -9.55
CA ALA A 243 13.64 -6.39 -10.34
C ALA A 243 12.97 -7.77 -10.54
N HIS A 244 12.34 -8.32 -9.50
CA HIS A 244 11.61 -9.58 -9.59
C HIS A 244 10.40 -9.48 -10.53
N CYS A 245 9.62 -8.39 -10.47
CA CYS A 245 8.49 -8.17 -11.39
C CYS A 245 8.95 -8.01 -12.84
N ILE A 246 10.02 -7.25 -13.09
CA ILE A 246 10.62 -7.10 -14.43
C ILE A 246 11.10 -8.45 -14.95
N ASN A 247 11.76 -9.26 -14.12
CA ASN A 247 12.23 -10.58 -14.50
C ASN A 247 11.06 -11.51 -14.88
N ALA A 248 9.96 -11.50 -14.11
CA ALA A 248 8.77 -12.28 -14.42
C ALA A 248 8.14 -11.88 -15.77
N LEU A 249 8.07 -10.57 -16.07
CA LEU A 249 7.56 -10.07 -17.34
C LEU A 249 8.49 -10.41 -18.52
N ALA A 250 9.80 -10.27 -18.33
CA ALA A 250 10.80 -10.49 -19.39
C ALA A 250 10.99 -11.97 -19.75
N THR A 251 10.85 -12.87 -18.77
CA THR A 251 11.03 -14.33 -18.98
C THR A 251 9.77 -15.03 -19.49
N GLY A 252 8.67 -14.31 -19.66
CA GLY A 252 7.39 -14.90 -20.08
C GLY A 252 6.80 -15.85 -19.04
N CYS A 253 7.04 -15.57 -17.74
CA CYS A 253 6.54 -16.38 -16.65
C CYS A 253 5.02 -16.62 -16.77
N PRO A 254 4.51 -17.87 -16.65
CA PRO A 254 3.08 -18.19 -16.66
C PRO A 254 2.34 -17.73 -15.38
N PHE A 255 2.78 -16.62 -14.78
CA PHE A 255 2.07 -15.89 -13.73
C PHE A 255 1.31 -14.71 -14.39
N PRO A 256 0.14 -14.30 -13.87
CA PRO A 256 -0.70 -13.30 -14.53
C PRO A 256 0.06 -12.00 -14.83
N ARG A 257 0.21 -11.66 -16.11
CA ARG A 257 0.95 -10.48 -16.56
C ARG A 257 0.32 -9.19 -16.03
N PHE A 258 -1.01 -9.09 -16.09
CA PHE A 258 -1.76 -7.94 -15.58
C PHE A 258 -1.44 -7.67 -14.11
N ILE A 259 -1.50 -8.69 -13.26
CA ILE A 259 -1.16 -8.60 -11.84
C ILE A 259 0.31 -8.19 -11.67
N THR A 260 1.23 -8.84 -12.39
CA THR A 260 2.66 -8.49 -12.32
C THR A 260 2.93 -7.02 -12.68
N THR A 261 2.24 -6.51 -13.69
CA THR A 261 2.31 -5.10 -14.09
C THR A 261 1.76 -4.17 -13.01
N LEU A 262 0.64 -4.52 -12.36
CA LEU A 262 0.10 -3.74 -11.24
C LEU A 262 1.08 -3.73 -10.05
N LEU A 263 1.67 -4.87 -9.68
CA LEU A 263 2.69 -4.93 -8.64
C LEU A 263 3.91 -4.08 -8.99
N LEU A 264 4.35 -4.10 -10.25
CA LEU A 264 5.47 -3.29 -10.73
C LEU A 264 5.17 -1.79 -10.61
N ILE A 265 3.99 -1.35 -11.06
CA ILE A 265 3.56 0.05 -10.95
C ILE A 265 3.50 0.46 -9.49
N ASN A 266 2.87 -0.33 -8.63
CA ASN A 266 2.74 0.00 -7.22
C ASN A 266 4.09 0.04 -6.49
N ALA A 267 4.95 -0.95 -6.71
CA ALA A 267 6.30 -0.96 -6.14
C ALA A 267 7.14 0.26 -6.60
N SER A 268 6.95 0.72 -7.84
CA SER A 268 7.59 1.92 -8.38
C SER A 268 7.08 3.20 -7.71
N ILE A 269 5.77 3.30 -7.46
CA ILE A 269 5.17 4.42 -6.71
C ILE A 269 5.74 4.46 -5.29
N PHE A 270 5.77 3.32 -4.59
CA PHE A 270 6.36 3.25 -3.25
C PHE A 270 7.84 3.62 -3.25
N LEU A 271 8.63 3.12 -4.21
CA LEU A 271 10.03 3.51 -4.33
C LEU A 271 10.17 5.03 -4.48
N ALA A 272 9.38 5.68 -5.33
CA ALA A 272 9.40 7.13 -5.50
C ALA A 272 9.05 7.87 -4.20
N LEU A 273 8.01 7.44 -3.50
CA LEU A 273 7.57 8.05 -2.23
C LEU A 273 8.62 7.87 -1.12
N PHE A 274 9.24 6.70 -1.00
CA PHE A 274 10.30 6.43 -0.02
C PHE A 274 11.59 7.20 -0.35
N MET A 275 11.93 7.33 -1.64
CA MET A 275 13.06 8.14 -2.08
C MET A 275 12.83 9.62 -1.76
N ASN A 276 11.63 10.14 -2.00
CA ASN A 276 11.25 11.50 -1.60
C ASN A 276 11.40 11.68 -0.08
N PHE A 277 10.81 10.79 0.72
CA PHE A 277 10.93 10.81 2.17
C PHE A 277 12.40 10.78 2.65
N TYR A 278 13.25 9.95 2.04
CA TYR A 278 14.67 9.84 2.38
C TYR A 278 15.42 11.15 2.09
N ILE A 279 15.19 11.74 0.91
CA ILE A 279 15.82 13.00 0.51
C ILE A 279 15.42 14.12 1.47
N GLU A 280 14.13 14.24 1.79
CA GLU A 280 13.64 15.28 2.69
C GLU A 280 14.13 15.10 4.13
N SER A 281 14.09 13.86 4.64
CA SER A 281 14.40 13.57 6.03
C SER A 281 15.89 13.55 6.34
N TYR A 282 16.73 13.08 5.42
CA TYR A 282 18.16 12.88 5.68
C TYR A 282 19.06 13.81 4.88
N LYS A 283 18.78 14.07 3.60
CA LYS A 283 19.65 14.93 2.78
C LYS A 283 19.37 16.42 2.97
N ARG A 284 18.10 16.85 2.86
CA ARG A 284 17.73 18.27 2.94
C ARG A 284 17.89 18.82 4.36
N LYS A 285 17.48 18.07 5.38
CA LYS A 285 17.68 18.44 6.79
C LYS A 285 19.17 18.50 7.18
N SER A 286 19.98 17.54 6.73
CA SER A 286 21.43 17.58 6.98
C SER A 286 22.10 18.79 6.33
N LYS A 287 21.75 19.13 5.09
CA LYS A 287 22.26 20.33 4.42
C LYS A 287 21.84 21.63 5.11
N SER A 288 20.58 21.73 5.55
CA SER A 288 20.08 22.91 6.29
C SER A 288 20.78 23.06 7.67
N ALA A 289 20.99 21.95 8.38
CA ALA A 289 21.74 21.96 9.65
C ALA A 289 23.21 22.36 9.45
N ALA A 290 23.87 21.85 8.40
CA ALA A 290 25.24 22.22 8.05
C ALA A 290 25.36 23.69 7.64
N ALA A 291 24.42 24.21 6.84
CA ALA A 291 24.38 25.61 6.44
C ALA A 291 24.16 26.55 7.64
N LYS A 292 23.29 26.17 8.58
CA LYS A 292 23.06 26.92 9.82
C LYS A 292 24.28 26.90 10.75
N ALA A 293 24.98 25.77 10.84
CA ALA A 293 26.24 25.68 11.59
C ALA A 293 27.33 26.56 10.96
N ALA A 294 27.44 26.58 9.62
CA ALA A 294 28.38 27.43 8.90
C ALA A 294 28.06 28.93 9.06
N SER A 295 26.79 29.34 9.05
CA SER A 295 26.43 30.75 9.27
C SER A 295 26.66 31.21 10.71
N THR A 296 26.48 30.32 11.69
CA THR A 296 26.72 30.61 13.11
C THR A 296 28.22 30.73 13.41
N ALA A 297 29.06 29.95 12.72
CA ALA A 297 30.51 30.05 12.81
C ALA A 297 31.10 31.29 12.10
N ALA A 298 30.34 31.92 11.18
CA ALA A 298 30.77 33.09 10.41
C ALA A 298 30.35 34.44 11.03
N THR A 299 29.68 34.44 12.19
CA THR A 299 29.35 35.69 12.89
C THR A 299 30.50 36.03 13.85
N PRO A 300 31.28 37.11 13.63
CA PRO A 300 32.30 37.51 14.59
C PRO A 300 31.61 38.02 15.85
N SER A 301 31.96 37.45 16.99
CA SER A 301 31.65 38.00 18.30
C SER A 301 32.30 39.38 18.42
N ILE A 302 31.49 40.44 18.32
CA ILE A 302 31.90 41.77 18.75
C ILE A 302 31.94 41.75 20.27
N GLU A 303 33.13 41.56 20.84
CA GLU A 303 33.40 41.86 22.24
C GLU A 303 33.22 43.37 22.47
N PRO A 304 32.46 43.81 23.48
CA PRO A 304 32.52 45.20 23.92
C PRO A 304 33.89 45.42 24.58
N ALA A 305 34.68 46.34 24.01
CA ALA A 305 35.97 46.75 24.55
C ALA A 305 35.81 47.26 26.00
N ALA A 306 36.35 46.51 26.96
CA ALA A 306 36.52 46.97 28.33
C ALA A 306 37.75 47.88 28.40
N GLN A 307 37.54 49.14 28.79
CA GLN A 307 38.62 50.06 29.14
C GLN A 307 39.27 49.64 30.47
N GLU A 308 40.59 49.56 30.47
CA GLU A 308 41.44 49.40 31.65
C GLU A 308 41.31 50.61 32.60
N ALA A 309 41.13 50.34 33.89
CA ALA A 309 41.53 51.23 34.97
C ALA A 309 42.23 50.40 36.05
N SER A 310 43.45 50.84 36.41
CA SER A 310 44.41 50.19 37.29
C SER A 310 43.91 49.96 38.71
N GLY A 311 44.36 48.86 39.32
CA GLY A 311 43.97 48.41 40.65
C GLY A 311 44.59 49.17 41.82
N VAL A 312 43.92 49.03 42.98
CA VAL A 312 44.49 49.03 44.33
C VAL A 312 43.63 48.06 45.16
N GLN A 313 44.28 47.13 45.87
CA GLN A 313 43.69 46.21 46.84
C GLN A 313 43.41 46.95 48.16
N ASP A 314 42.32 46.60 48.85
CA ASP A 314 42.29 46.42 50.32
C ASP A 314 40.99 45.69 50.75
N LEU A 315 41.14 44.73 51.66
CA LEU A 315 40.10 44.06 52.48
C LEU A 315 40.54 44.24 53.95
N PRO A 316 39.70 43.98 54.98
CA PRO A 316 38.24 43.94 55.06
C PRO A 316 37.68 44.74 56.27
N ALA A 317 36.36 44.97 56.34
CA ALA A 317 35.69 45.24 57.61
C ALA A 317 34.20 44.84 57.58
N GLY A 318 33.83 43.92 58.47
CA GLY A 318 32.63 44.03 59.31
C GLY A 318 31.28 43.54 58.75
N ASP A 319 30.82 42.42 59.30
CA ASP A 319 29.45 41.92 59.28
C ASP A 319 28.42 42.94 59.83
N VAL A 320 27.24 43.08 59.18
CA VAL A 320 25.89 43.10 59.82
C VAL A 320 24.82 42.80 58.74
N PRO A 321 23.84 41.90 58.99
CA PRO A 321 22.77 41.56 58.03
C PRO A 321 21.41 42.25 58.28
N ALA A 322 20.62 42.31 57.20
CA ALA A 322 19.15 42.31 57.07
C ALA A 322 18.30 43.51 57.57
N LEU A 323 17.53 44.11 56.64
CA LEU A 323 16.05 44.23 56.76
C LEU A 323 15.40 44.68 55.43
N PRO A 324 14.22 44.15 55.04
CA PRO A 324 13.47 44.58 53.85
C PRO A 324 12.32 45.54 54.21
N THR A 325 11.84 46.36 53.25
CA THR A 325 10.40 46.68 53.03
C THR A 325 10.18 47.62 51.82
N LEU A 326 9.23 47.21 50.96
CA LEU A 326 8.40 47.99 50.00
C LEU A 326 7.60 49.12 50.71
N PRO A 327 6.83 50.03 50.06
CA PRO A 327 6.14 49.97 48.74
C PRO A 327 6.24 51.30 47.91
N THR A 328 5.66 51.53 46.72
CA THR A 328 4.22 51.72 46.42
C THR A 328 3.99 52.14 44.94
N LYS A 329 2.85 51.69 44.36
CA LYS A 329 1.94 52.30 43.34
C LYS A 329 2.46 52.59 41.91
N ALA A 330 1.84 52.01 40.87
CA ALA A 330 0.60 52.39 40.15
C ALA A 330 0.78 53.72 39.36
N ASP A 331 0.42 53.93 38.09
CA ASP A 331 -0.69 53.42 37.27
C ASP A 331 -0.55 53.93 35.80
N GLN A 332 -1.36 53.38 34.86
CA GLN A 332 -1.89 53.97 33.59
C GLN A 332 -0.92 54.39 32.44
N SER A 333 -0.93 53.77 31.23
CA SER A 333 -1.88 53.81 30.09
C SER A 333 -1.91 55.11 29.25
N GLY A 334 -1.66 55.02 27.93
CA GLY A 334 -2.23 55.94 26.92
C GLY A 334 -1.26 56.62 25.93
N ILE A 335 -1.41 56.28 24.64
CA ILE A 335 -0.83 56.86 23.39
C ILE A 335 -1.69 58.07 22.95
N PRO A 336 -1.20 59.18 22.30
CA PRO A 336 -1.00 59.35 20.82
C PRO A 336 0.16 60.30 20.37
N ALA A 337 0.94 60.03 19.31
CA ALA A 337 0.76 60.20 17.84
C ALA A 337 1.18 61.60 17.28
N GLU A 338 1.68 61.59 16.02
CA GLU A 338 2.17 62.68 15.12
C GLU A 338 3.62 63.19 15.31
N SER A 339 4.43 63.52 14.28
CA SER A 339 4.50 63.31 12.80
C SER A 339 5.79 64.04 12.28
N LEU A 340 6.11 63.90 10.98
CA LEU A 340 7.20 64.50 10.14
C LEU A 340 8.41 63.58 9.84
N GLU A 341 8.48 62.88 8.68
CA GLU A 341 8.80 63.33 7.28
C GLU A 341 10.20 63.96 7.15
N ALA A 342 11.09 63.66 6.18
CA ALA A 342 11.05 62.91 4.93
C ALA A 342 12.51 62.66 4.44
N ALA A 343 12.75 61.61 3.63
CA ALA A 343 13.58 61.63 2.40
C ALA A 343 13.78 60.20 1.82
N VAL A 344 13.25 59.99 0.61
CA VAL A 344 13.41 58.84 -0.31
C VAL A 344 14.19 59.36 -1.54
N PRO A 345 15.08 58.60 -2.21
CA PRO A 345 14.74 57.63 -3.27
C PRO A 345 15.59 56.33 -3.19
N ASP A 346 15.33 55.20 -3.83
CA ASP A 346 14.27 54.68 -4.70
C ASP A 346 14.53 53.15 -4.75
N ALA A 347 13.50 52.32 -4.61
CA ALA A 347 13.29 51.07 -5.36
C ALA A 347 12.07 50.34 -4.77
N ALA A 348 10.97 50.48 -5.50
CA ALA A 348 9.62 50.03 -5.17
C ALA A 348 9.45 48.50 -5.22
N PRO A 349 8.35 47.98 -4.63
CA PRO A 349 8.23 46.61 -4.16
C PRO A 349 7.23 45.73 -4.95
N LEU A 350 7.48 44.42 -4.88
CA LEU A 350 6.55 43.28 -4.86
C LEU A 350 5.16 43.50 -5.48
N GLU A 351 5.02 43.06 -6.73
CA GLU A 351 3.73 42.70 -7.31
C GLU A 351 3.27 41.31 -6.84
N ASP A 352 2.00 41.25 -6.42
CA ASP A 352 1.18 40.06 -6.32
C ASP A 352 1.16 39.31 -7.66
N ILE A 353 1.52 38.02 -7.66
CA ILE A 353 1.23 37.11 -8.78
C ILE A 353 0.53 35.86 -8.24
N ASN A 354 -0.76 36.03 -7.96
CA ASN A 354 -1.75 34.97 -8.07
C ASN A 354 -2.18 34.90 -9.55
N ASN A 355 -1.42 34.17 -10.39
CA ASN A 355 -1.71 34.10 -11.82
C ASN A 355 -2.66 32.94 -12.15
N ASN A 356 -3.96 33.26 -12.23
CA ASN A 356 -4.96 32.41 -12.89
C ASN A 356 -4.83 32.44 -14.43
N SER A 357 -4.00 33.30 -15.02
CA SER A 357 -3.86 33.45 -16.48
C SER A 357 -3.08 32.28 -17.12
N SER A 358 -2.10 31.71 -16.42
CA SER A 358 -1.28 30.61 -16.94
C SER A 358 -2.06 29.29 -17.09
N ARG A 359 -3.17 29.15 -16.35
CA ARG A 359 -4.03 27.96 -16.40
C ARG A 359 -5.05 28.03 -17.53
N THR A 360 -5.51 29.24 -17.87
CA THR A 360 -6.36 29.51 -19.03
C THR A 360 -5.60 29.40 -20.35
N GLU A 361 -4.37 29.90 -20.44
CA GLU A 361 -3.55 29.76 -21.67
C GLU A 361 -3.15 28.30 -21.96
N LEU A 362 -2.92 27.49 -20.91
CA LEU A 362 -2.69 26.05 -21.01
C LEU A 362 -3.96 25.28 -21.43
N LEU A 363 -5.13 25.65 -20.90
CA LEU A 363 -6.41 25.04 -21.28
C LEU A 363 -6.82 25.38 -22.72
N GLU A 364 -6.49 26.58 -23.19
CA GLU A 364 -6.78 27.03 -24.56
C GLU A 364 -5.81 26.40 -25.57
N SER A 365 -4.55 26.15 -25.18
CA SER A 365 -3.58 25.37 -25.96
C SER A 365 -3.96 23.89 -26.07
N VAL A 366 -4.53 23.31 -25.01
CA VAL A 366 -5.00 21.91 -25.00
C VAL A 366 -6.30 21.73 -25.79
N LYS A 367 -7.20 22.72 -25.78
CA LYS A 367 -8.40 22.71 -26.65
C LYS A 367 -8.05 22.85 -28.13
N LYS A 368 -7.04 23.64 -28.47
CA LYS A 368 -6.56 23.79 -29.86
C LYS A 368 -5.94 22.52 -30.45
N LEU A 369 -5.46 21.60 -29.60
CA LEU A 369 -4.95 20.29 -30.01
C LEU A 369 -6.04 19.21 -30.14
N ALA A 370 -7.27 19.49 -29.70
CA ALA A 370 -8.40 18.56 -29.76
C ALA A 370 -9.31 18.80 -30.99
N GLU A 371 -9.03 19.82 -31.81
CA GLU A 371 -9.81 20.21 -32.97
C GLU A 371 -8.90 20.40 -34.21
N GLU A 372 -8.29 19.32 -34.70
CA GLU A 372 -7.86 19.23 -36.11
C GLU A 372 -8.31 17.88 -36.70
N PRO A 373 -8.81 17.85 -37.95
CA PRO A 373 -9.40 16.67 -38.55
C PRO A 373 -8.33 15.66 -38.99
N LEU A 374 -8.67 14.38 -38.81
CA LEU A 374 -7.92 13.23 -39.33
C LEU A 374 -7.63 13.41 -40.83
N CYS A 375 -6.35 13.39 -41.21
CA CYS A 375 -5.94 13.32 -42.60
C CYS A 375 -6.40 12.01 -43.24
N GLU A 376 -7.10 12.15 -44.37
CA GLU A 376 -7.38 11.10 -45.35
C GLU A 376 -6.08 10.52 -45.94
N ALA A 377 -6.06 9.20 -46.16
CA ALA A 377 -5.09 8.55 -47.03
C ALA A 377 -5.81 7.47 -47.87
N ASP A 378 -6.26 7.94 -49.03
CA ASP A 378 -6.24 7.35 -50.38
C ASP A 378 -6.48 5.83 -50.56
N GLU A 379 -7.61 5.51 -51.21
CA GLU A 379 -7.87 4.25 -51.89
C GLU A 379 -7.19 4.21 -53.26
N SER A 380 -6.40 3.17 -53.57
CA SER A 380 -6.42 2.60 -54.93
C SER A 380 -5.95 1.14 -55.02
N LYS A 381 -6.89 0.31 -55.51
CA LYS A 381 -6.76 -0.93 -56.30
C LYS A 381 -6.09 -2.17 -55.70
N VAL A 382 -6.92 -3.16 -55.31
CA VAL A 382 -7.00 -4.49 -55.96
C VAL A 382 -8.45 -4.98 -55.91
N GLU A 383 -8.98 -5.39 -57.06
CA GLU A 383 -10.35 -5.89 -57.27
C GLU A 383 -10.57 -7.29 -56.69
N GLY A 384 -11.76 -7.51 -56.10
CA GLY A 384 -12.60 -8.68 -56.34
C GLY A 384 -12.37 -9.98 -55.56
N SER A 385 -13.02 -10.14 -54.41
CA SER A 385 -14.01 -11.23 -54.15
C SER A 385 -14.64 -11.05 -52.77
N THR A 386 -15.96 -11.14 -52.68
CA THR A 386 -16.76 -11.01 -51.46
C THR A 386 -16.52 -12.16 -50.47
N ALA A 387 -16.48 -11.83 -49.17
CA ALA A 387 -16.24 -12.77 -48.06
C ALA A 387 -17.37 -13.79 -47.80
N GLU A 388 -18.31 -13.95 -48.72
CA GLU A 388 -19.34 -15.01 -48.68
C GLU A 388 -18.91 -16.30 -49.39
N ASP A 389 -17.83 -16.29 -50.19
CA ASP A 389 -17.36 -17.50 -50.89
C ASP A 389 -16.27 -18.28 -50.13
N VAL A 390 -15.64 -17.70 -49.11
CA VAL A 390 -14.59 -18.38 -48.31
C VAL A 390 -15.19 -19.16 -47.12
N PHE A 391 -16.42 -18.87 -46.71
CA PHE A 391 -17.05 -19.56 -45.56
C PHE A 391 -17.75 -20.87 -45.94
N THR A 392 -18.02 -21.09 -47.22
CA THR A 392 -18.78 -22.27 -47.70
C THR A 392 -17.86 -23.47 -48.03
N GLU A 393 -16.54 -23.27 -48.12
CA GLU A 393 -15.58 -24.35 -48.39
C GLU A 393 -14.95 -24.94 -47.10
N ALA A 394 -15.08 -24.27 -45.96
CA ALA A 394 -14.60 -24.77 -44.67
C ALA A 394 -15.62 -25.65 -43.92
N GLN A 395 -16.92 -25.55 -44.24
CA GLN A 395 -17.97 -26.37 -43.60
C GLN A 395 -18.13 -27.77 -44.21
N THR A 396 -17.56 -28.05 -45.38
CA THR A 396 -17.73 -29.34 -46.07
C THR A 396 -16.60 -30.35 -45.76
N LYS A 397 -15.67 -30.04 -44.85
CA LYS A 397 -14.53 -30.93 -44.49
C LYS A 397 -14.49 -31.45 -43.06
N GLN A 398 -15.54 -31.28 -42.25
CA GLN A 398 -15.61 -31.86 -40.90
C GLN A 398 -16.75 -32.88 -40.68
N GLN A 399 -17.47 -33.26 -41.73
CA GLN A 399 -18.44 -34.36 -41.70
C GLN A 399 -17.93 -35.57 -42.47
N GLN A 400 -17.05 -36.35 -41.82
CA GLN A 400 -16.87 -37.77 -42.11
C GLN A 400 -16.30 -38.48 -40.86
N GLU A 401 -17.08 -39.46 -40.40
CA GLU A 401 -17.05 -40.35 -39.22
C GLU A 401 -15.76 -41.19 -38.98
N PRO A 402 -15.63 -42.06 -37.92
CA PRO A 402 -16.70 -42.64 -37.08
C PRO A 402 -16.52 -42.67 -35.54
N THR A 403 -17.69 -42.52 -34.90
CA THR A 403 -18.26 -43.41 -33.87
C THR A 403 -17.39 -44.55 -33.32
N GLY A 404 -17.04 -44.48 -32.02
CA GLY A 404 -16.57 -45.65 -31.29
C GLY A 404 -15.80 -45.39 -30.00
N LEU A 405 -16.37 -44.69 -29.00
CA LEU A 405 -15.89 -44.82 -27.60
C LEU A 405 -16.85 -44.19 -26.57
N ARG A 406 -18.16 -44.48 -26.66
CA ARG A 406 -19.15 -44.02 -25.65
C ARG A 406 -20.15 -45.10 -25.27
N GLN A 407 -19.65 -46.32 -25.07
CA GLN A 407 -20.48 -47.45 -24.62
C GLN A 407 -19.75 -48.36 -23.62
N ARG A 408 -18.91 -47.80 -22.73
CA ARG A 408 -18.19 -48.59 -21.72
C ARG A 408 -18.19 -48.05 -20.28
N LEU A 409 -19.09 -47.13 -19.92
CA LEU A 409 -19.19 -46.63 -18.54
C LEU A 409 -20.64 -46.52 -18.01
N VAL A 410 -21.60 -47.22 -18.60
CA VAL A 410 -23.01 -47.25 -18.12
C VAL A 410 -23.45 -48.66 -17.70
N VAL A 411 -22.52 -49.62 -17.57
CA VAL A 411 -22.82 -50.97 -17.07
C VAL A 411 -21.88 -51.29 -15.92
N GLU A 412 -22.04 -50.62 -14.78
CA GLU A 412 -21.53 -51.12 -13.50
C GLU A 412 -22.20 -50.41 -12.32
N HIS A 413 -23.54 -50.39 -12.28
CA HIS A 413 -24.30 -50.17 -11.05
C HIS A 413 -25.69 -50.81 -11.20
N GLY A 414 -25.85 -52.01 -10.64
CA GLY A 414 -27.14 -52.70 -10.60
C GLY A 414 -27.03 -54.20 -10.30
N GLU A 415 -27.28 -54.54 -9.03
CA GLU A 415 -27.81 -55.82 -8.53
C GLU A 415 -26.93 -57.09 -8.61
N GLU A 416 -26.52 -57.61 -7.44
CA GLU A 416 -27.24 -58.76 -6.86
C GLU A 416 -26.93 -58.96 -5.37
N THR A 417 -27.92 -59.53 -4.69
CA THR A 417 -28.07 -59.65 -3.25
C THR A 417 -27.63 -61.01 -2.72
N ARG A 418 -27.41 -61.05 -1.40
CA ARG A 418 -27.67 -62.18 -0.48
C ARG A 418 -26.65 -63.33 -0.40
N THR A 419 -25.96 -63.38 0.73
CA THR A 419 -25.86 -64.48 1.73
C THR A 419 -24.62 -64.17 2.57
N GLY A 420 -24.69 -63.98 3.88
CA GLY A 420 -24.95 -65.01 4.87
C GLY A 420 -23.97 -64.79 6.03
N SER A 421 -24.53 -64.79 7.25
CA SER A 421 -23.93 -65.19 8.52
C SER A 421 -22.68 -64.49 9.10
N THR A 422 -22.95 -63.75 10.18
CA THR A 422 -22.45 -63.96 11.57
C THR A 422 -20.94 -63.96 11.89
N GLN A 423 -20.63 -63.30 13.01
CA GLN A 423 -19.40 -63.35 13.85
C GLN A 423 -18.24 -62.45 13.36
N LEU A 424 -17.57 -61.63 14.17
CA LEU A 424 -17.46 -61.50 15.63
C LEU A 424 -16.95 -60.09 15.98
N ALA A 425 -17.45 -59.55 17.08
CA ALA A 425 -16.87 -58.40 17.77
C ALA A 425 -15.66 -58.84 18.62
N GLU A 426 -14.93 -57.83 19.12
CA GLU A 426 -14.04 -57.85 20.30
C GLU A 426 -12.59 -58.35 20.15
N LEU A 427 -11.64 -57.41 20.35
CA LEU A 427 -10.46 -57.46 21.25
C LEU A 427 -9.51 -56.30 20.85
N ALA A 428 -9.55 -55.13 21.51
CA ALA A 428 -9.02 -54.80 22.84
C ALA A 428 -7.54 -54.34 22.82
N SER A 429 -7.35 -53.09 23.28
CA SER A 429 -6.25 -52.58 24.12
C SER A 429 -4.80 -52.97 23.82
N GLY A 430 -4.01 -51.94 23.48
CA GLY A 430 -2.55 -51.86 23.64
C GLY A 430 -2.15 -50.40 23.72
#